data_AF-A0A9P6EMF8-F1
#
_entry.id   AF-A0A9P6EMF8-F1
#
_cell.length_a   1.000
_cell.length_b   1.000
_cell.length_c   1.000
_cell.angle_alpha   90.00
_cell.angle_beta   90.00
_cell.angle_gamma   90.00
#
_symmetry.space_group_name_H-M   'P 1'
#
loop_
_entity.id
_entity.type
_entity.pdbx_description
1 polymer ?
#
loop_
_entity_poly.entity_id
_entity_poly.type
_entity_poly.pdbx_seq_one_letter_code
_entity_poly.pdbx_strand_id
1 'polypeptide(L)'
;PEFHPASIDIRLNIFWFLSLSLSLATVVLAILCIQWLREYQRAAPLDPKDAISLRQIRYEGLIAWKVPTVLLSLPVLLHLSLILFFAGLLDLLWELNRIVASFVTVVSGLVFLFISLTTLLPGLQLFLMPKSSVFMAQCPYKSPQAWTFH
;
A
#
# COMPACT_ATOMS: atom_id res chain seq x y z
N PRO A 1 14.31 28.04 35.49
CA PRO A 1 13.06 28.14 34.69
C PRO A 1 12.83 26.78 34.03
N GLU A 2 11.70 26.13 34.28
CA GLU A 2 11.37 24.86 33.64
C GLU A 2 11.03 25.11 32.17
N PHE A 3 11.71 24.40 31.26
CA PHE A 3 11.44 24.47 29.84
C PHE A 3 10.14 23.72 29.55
N HIS A 4 9.08 24.46 29.21
CA HIS A 4 7.86 23.88 28.68
C HIS A 4 7.93 23.94 27.15
N PRO A 5 8.00 22.79 26.46
CA PRO A 5 7.97 22.78 25.01
C PRO A 5 6.67 23.40 24.50
N ALA A 6 6.74 24.15 23.40
CA ALA A 6 5.55 24.71 22.79
C ALA A 6 4.65 23.58 22.30
N SER A 7 3.33 23.72 22.45
CA SER A 7 2.37 22.67 22.05
C SER A 7 2.47 22.30 20.57
N ILE A 8 2.91 23.25 19.73
CA ILE A 8 3.20 23.05 18.31
C ILE A 8 4.36 22.06 18.10
N ASP A 9 5.43 22.17 18.86
CA ASP A 9 6.62 21.31 18.74
C ASP A 9 6.27 19.86 19.07
N ILE A 10 5.45 19.64 20.11
CA ILE A 10 4.98 18.31 20.48
C ILE A 10 4.14 17.71 19.34
N ARG A 11 3.20 18.47 18.78
CA ARG A 11 2.31 18.00 17.71
C ARG A 11 3.08 17.66 16.44
N LEU A 12 4.02 18.51 16.02
CA LEU A 12 4.88 18.27 14.85
C LEU A 12 5.72 17.01 15.02
N ASN A 13 6.36 16.84 16.19
CA ASN A 13 7.15 15.66 16.48
C ASN A 13 6.30 14.39 16.43
N ILE A 14 5.09 14.40 17.01
CA ILE A 14 4.18 13.25 16.96
C ILE A 14 3.87 12.88 15.50
N PHE A 15 3.48 13.84 14.67
CA PHE A 15 3.16 13.56 13.26
C PHE A 15 4.35 12.99 12.49
N TRP A 16 5.53 13.58 12.66
CA TRP A 16 6.72 13.12 11.96
C TRP A 16 7.20 11.76 12.45
N PHE A 17 7.30 11.53 13.76
CA PHE A 17 7.72 10.23 14.28
C PHE A 17 6.74 9.12 13.89
N LEU A 18 5.42 9.36 13.99
CA LEU A 18 4.43 8.38 13.53
C LEU A 18 4.54 8.10 12.04
N SER A 19 4.71 9.15 11.20
CA SER A 19 4.88 8.96 9.76
C SER A 19 6.10 8.08 9.44
N LEU A 20 7.24 8.37 10.08
CA LEU A 20 8.47 7.61 9.87
C LEU A 20 8.32 6.17 10.35
N SER A 21 7.78 5.95 11.55
CA SER A 21 7.55 4.61 12.09
C SER A 21 6.64 3.77 11.19
N LEU A 22 5.55 4.35 10.67
CA LEU A 22 4.65 3.65 9.75
C LEU A 22 5.32 3.36 8.40
N SER A 23 6.12 4.29 7.87
CA SER A 23 6.83 4.06 6.61
C SER A 23 7.85 2.91 6.74
N LEU A 24 8.60 2.88 7.84
CA LEU A 24 9.55 1.80 8.15
C LEU A 24 8.83 0.47 8.36
N ALA A 25 7.74 0.46 9.13
CA ALA A 25 6.93 -0.75 9.33
C ALA A 25 6.42 -1.30 7.99
N THR A 26 5.98 -0.42 7.09
CA THR A 26 5.54 -0.82 5.74
C THR A 26 6.66 -1.49 4.96
N VAL A 27 7.87 -0.91 4.97
CA VAL A 27 9.03 -1.49 4.28
C VAL A 27 9.40 -2.86 4.86
N VAL A 28 9.38 -3.01 6.19
CA VAL A 28 9.66 -4.30 6.84
C VAL A 28 8.62 -5.36 6.42
N LEU A 29 7.34 -5.02 6.45
CA LEU A 29 6.27 -5.94 6.02
C LEU A 29 6.39 -6.28 4.53
N ALA A 30 6.75 -5.32 3.68
CA ALA A 30 6.97 -5.54 2.26
C ALA A 30 8.13 -6.53 2.02
N ILE A 31 9.25 -6.35 2.74
CA ILE A 31 10.40 -7.26 2.66
C ILE A 31 10.01 -8.67 3.09
N LEU A 32 9.27 -8.83 4.19
CA LEU A 32 8.79 -10.14 4.65
C LEU A 32 7.88 -10.81 3.60
N CYS A 33 6.95 -10.07 3.00
CA CYS A 33 6.09 -10.62 1.96
C CYS A 33 6.89 -11.06 0.72
N ILE A 34 7.89 -10.28 0.32
CA ILE A 34 8.79 -10.64 -0.77
C ILE A 34 9.58 -11.91 -0.43
N GLN A 35 10.05 -12.04 0.82
CA GLN A 35 10.76 -13.25 1.27
C GLN A 35 9.87 -14.49 1.21
N TRP A 36 8.63 -14.41 1.71
CA TRP A 36 7.66 -15.51 1.62
C TRP A 36 7.35 -15.89 0.17
N LEU A 37 7.21 -14.89 -0.72
CA LEU A 37 6.94 -15.15 -2.13
C LEU A 37 8.13 -15.79 -2.85
N ARG A 38 9.36 -15.38 -2.51
CA ARG A 38 10.58 -16.03 -3.02
C ARG A 38 10.68 -17.49 -2.57
N GLU A 39 10.38 -17.77 -1.31
CA GLU A 39 10.39 -19.15 -0.80
C GLU A 39 9.28 -20.00 -1.45
N TYR A 40 8.11 -19.41 -1.72
CA TYR A 40 7.06 -20.05 -2.50
C TYR A 40 7.53 -20.45 -3.91
N GLN A 41 8.23 -19.54 -4.60
CA GLN A 41 8.75 -19.74 -5.96
C GLN A 41 9.98 -20.65 -6.03
N ARG A 42 10.62 -20.96 -4.90
CA ARG A 42 11.82 -21.78 -4.86
C ARG A 42 11.51 -23.18 -5.40
N ALA A 43 12.10 -23.50 -6.55
CA ALA A 43 11.97 -24.80 -7.19
C ALA A 43 12.51 -25.89 -6.27
N ALA A 44 11.74 -26.96 -6.11
CA ALA A 44 12.16 -28.15 -5.39
C ALA A 44 12.47 -29.25 -6.43
N PRO A 45 13.59 -29.97 -6.33
CA PRO A 45 13.94 -31.06 -7.23
C PRO A 45 13.09 -32.29 -6.90
N LEU A 46 11.80 -32.24 -7.26
CA LEU A 46 10.85 -33.33 -7.07
C LEU A 46 10.29 -33.78 -8.42
N ASP A 47 9.77 -35.01 -8.44
CA ASP A 47 9.03 -35.56 -9.57
C ASP A 47 7.83 -34.64 -9.89
N PRO A 48 7.40 -34.48 -11.16
CA PRO A 48 6.42 -33.48 -11.55
C PRO A 48 5.09 -33.57 -10.78
N LYS A 49 4.69 -34.77 -10.38
CA LYS A 49 3.48 -35.00 -9.57
C LYS A 49 3.61 -34.41 -8.18
N ASP A 50 4.76 -34.62 -7.54
CA ASP A 50 5.03 -34.13 -6.18
C ASP A 50 5.34 -32.62 -6.17
N ALA A 51 5.88 -32.09 -7.28
CA ALA A 51 6.08 -30.65 -7.43
C ALA A 51 4.76 -29.86 -7.46
N ILE A 52 3.71 -30.41 -8.09
CA ILE A 52 2.38 -29.80 -8.15
C ILE A 52 1.72 -29.81 -6.77
N SER A 53 1.75 -30.94 -6.06
CA SER A 53 1.15 -31.06 -4.72
C SER A 53 1.86 -30.14 -3.72
N LEU A 54 3.20 -30.06 -3.76
CA LEU A 54 3.98 -29.15 -2.92
C LEU A 54 3.63 -27.68 -3.19
N ARG A 55 3.46 -27.30 -4.47
CA ARG A 55 3.07 -25.93 -4.82
C ARG A 55 1.69 -25.57 -4.29
N GLN A 56 0.74 -26.50 -4.34
CA GLN A 56 -0.60 -26.30 -3.81
C GLN A 56 -0.58 -26.11 -2.29
N ILE A 57 0.15 -26.96 -1.56
CA ILE A 57 0.30 -26.84 -0.09
C ILE A 57 0.90 -25.48 0.28
N ARG A 58 1.94 -25.03 -0.43
CA ARG A 58 2.55 -23.71 -0.18
C ARG A 58 1.59 -22.56 -0.49
N TYR A 59 0.78 -22.68 -1.54
CA TYR A 59 -0.23 -21.68 -1.90
C TYR A 59 -1.34 -21.58 -0.84
N GLU A 60 -1.85 -22.73 -0.39
CA GLU A 60 -2.82 -22.79 0.70
C GLU A 60 -2.24 -22.20 2.00
N GLY A 61 -0.95 -22.46 2.27
CA GLY A 61 -0.21 -21.82 3.36
C GLY A 61 -0.19 -20.29 3.24
N LEU A 62 0.12 -19.74 2.06
CA LEU A 62 0.10 -18.29 1.83
C LEU A 62 -1.29 -17.66 2.06
N ILE A 63 -2.35 -18.35 1.65
CA ILE A 63 -3.73 -17.89 1.87
C ILE A 63 -4.10 -17.97 3.34
N ALA A 64 -3.80 -19.09 4.01
CA ALA A 64 -4.10 -19.29 5.43
C ALA A 64 -3.41 -18.23 6.31
N TRP A 65 -2.19 -17.83 5.95
CA TRP A 65 -1.44 -16.75 6.60
C TRP A 65 -1.84 -15.34 6.13
N LYS A 66 -2.84 -15.22 5.24
CA LYS A 66 -3.37 -13.95 4.72
C LYS A 66 -2.30 -13.04 4.11
N VAL A 67 -1.25 -13.61 3.51
CA VAL A 67 -0.19 -12.84 2.83
C VAL A 67 -0.76 -11.89 1.77
N PRO A 68 -1.78 -12.27 0.96
CA PRO A 68 -2.42 -11.33 0.04
C PRO A 68 -3.04 -10.12 0.74
N THR A 69 -3.64 -10.31 1.92
CA THR A 69 -4.23 -9.21 2.71
C THR A 69 -3.16 -8.28 3.26
N VAL A 70 -2.02 -8.82 3.72
CA VAL A 70 -0.87 -8.01 4.17
C VAL A 70 -0.32 -7.19 2.99
N LEU A 71 -0.16 -7.80 1.81
CA LEU A 71 0.27 -7.09 0.60
C LEU A 71 -0.68 -5.94 0.22
N LEU A 72 -1.99 -6.16 0.35
CA LEU A 72 -2.99 -5.13 0.08
C LEU A 72 -3.01 -4.00 1.11
N SER A 73 -2.54 -4.23 2.34
CA SER A 73 -2.47 -3.19 3.36
C SER A 73 -1.21 -2.33 3.26
N LEU A 74 -0.13 -2.82 2.64
CA LEU A 74 1.13 -2.06 2.49
C LEU A 74 0.92 -0.67 1.87
N PRO A 75 0.20 -0.51 0.73
CA PRO A 75 -0.02 0.81 0.16
C PRO A 75 -0.83 1.71 1.10
N VAL A 76 -1.77 1.16 1.86
CA VAL A 76 -2.59 1.93 2.81
C VAL A 76 -1.74 2.49 3.95
N LEU A 77 -0.87 1.66 4.54
CA LEU A 77 0.08 2.08 5.58
C LEU A 77 1.03 3.17 5.04
N LEU A 78 1.51 3.02 3.81
CA LEU A 78 2.37 4.02 3.17
C LEU A 78 1.63 5.34 2.93
N HIS A 79 0.42 5.30 2.38
CA HIS A 79 -0.39 6.51 2.20
C HIS A 79 -0.70 7.20 3.54
N LEU A 80 -0.99 6.44 4.60
CA LEU A 80 -1.20 7.01 5.93
C LEU A 80 0.06 7.71 6.44
N SER A 81 1.24 7.11 6.24
CA SER A 81 2.50 7.77 6.60
C SER A 81 2.71 9.08 5.84
N LEU A 82 2.41 9.10 4.54
CA LEU A 82 2.48 10.31 3.72
C LEU A 82 1.51 11.39 4.21
N ILE A 83 0.26 11.03 4.51
CA ILE A 83 -0.74 11.97 5.01
C ILE A 83 -0.27 12.62 6.32
N LEU A 84 0.25 11.82 7.26
CA LEU A 84 0.77 12.34 8.53
C LEU A 84 1.99 13.26 8.31
N PHE A 85 2.89 12.90 7.40
CA PHE A 85 4.05 13.73 7.06
C PHE A 85 3.64 15.09 6.48
N PHE A 86 2.72 15.09 5.50
CA PHE A 86 2.21 16.33 4.91
C PHE A 86 1.40 17.15 5.91
N ALA A 87 0.64 16.53 6.81
CA ALA A 87 -0.08 17.25 7.86
C ALA A 87 0.90 18.03 8.76
N GLY A 88 1.98 17.39 9.23
CA GLY A 88 3.03 18.07 9.98
C GLY A 88 3.75 19.16 9.16
N LEU A 89 4.03 18.88 7.88
CA LEU A 89 4.65 19.86 6.98
C LEU A 89 3.79 21.11 6.79
N LEU A 90 2.48 20.95 6.56
CA LEU A 90 1.56 22.05 6.38
C LEU A 90 1.43 22.86 7.66
N ASP A 91 1.28 22.21 8.81
CA ASP A 91 1.21 22.86 10.12
C ASP A 91 2.45 23.75 10.38
N LEU A 92 3.65 23.23 10.08
CA LEU A 92 4.90 23.99 10.14
C LEU A 92 4.91 25.18 9.17
N LEU A 93 4.48 24.99 7.92
CA LEU A 93 4.49 26.03 6.90
C LEU A 93 3.51 27.16 7.22
N TRP A 94 2.35 26.85 7.80
CA TRP A 94 1.36 27.85 8.18
C TRP A 94 1.87 28.78 9.29
N GLU A 95 2.70 28.26 10.20
CA GLU A 95 3.38 29.05 11.23
C GLU A 95 4.57 29.85 10.65
N LEU A 96 5.29 29.29 9.67
CA LEU A 96 6.48 29.93 9.10
C LEU A 96 6.14 31.02 8.07
N ASN A 97 5.34 30.70 7.05
CA ASN A 97 5.00 31.61 5.96
C ASN A 97 3.70 31.19 5.24
N ARG A 98 2.64 32.00 5.41
CA ARG A 98 1.32 31.75 4.82
C ARG A 98 1.31 31.70 3.30
N ILE A 99 2.17 32.46 2.62
CA ILE A 99 2.23 32.48 1.15
C ILE A 99 2.70 31.11 0.66
N VAL A 100 3.84 30.62 1.17
CA VAL A 100 4.37 29.31 0.80
C VAL A 100 3.40 28.20 1.22
N ALA A 101 2.82 28.30 2.41
CA ALA A 101 1.81 27.35 2.91
C ALA A 101 0.62 27.21 1.97
N SER A 102 0.11 28.32 1.42
CA SER A 102 -1.05 28.29 0.51
C SER A 102 -0.76 27.49 -0.76
N PHE A 103 0.38 27.73 -1.42
CA PHE A 103 0.77 27.02 -2.63
C PHE A 103 0.98 25.52 -2.36
N VAL A 104 1.67 25.18 -1.26
CA VAL A 104 1.92 23.78 -0.89
C VAL A 104 0.63 23.06 -0.52
N THR A 105 -0.30 23.74 0.17
CA THR A 105 -1.62 23.17 0.52
C THR A 105 -2.42 22.83 -0.72
N VAL A 106 -2.46 23.71 -1.73
CA VAL A 106 -3.19 23.46 -2.98
C VAL A 106 -2.61 22.26 -3.72
N VAL A 107 -1.29 22.21 -3.90
CA VAL A 107 -0.61 21.11 -4.59
C VAL A 107 -0.81 19.79 -3.85
N SER A 108 -0.60 19.79 -2.52
CA SER A 108 -0.78 18.61 -1.69
C SER A 108 -2.23 18.11 -1.72
N GLY A 109 -3.20 19.01 -1.65
CA GLY A 109 -4.62 18.69 -1.75
C GLY A 109 -4.99 18.04 -3.09
N LEU A 110 -4.47 18.55 -4.21
CA LEU A 110 -4.70 17.95 -5.54
C LEU A 110 -4.11 16.54 -5.64
N VAL A 111 -2.90 16.33 -5.11
CA VAL A 111 -2.25 15.01 -5.09
C VAL A 111 -3.06 14.05 -4.22
N PHE A 112 -3.51 14.46 -3.03
CA PHE A 112 -4.34 13.62 -2.18
C PHE A 112 -5.67 13.27 -2.83
N LEU A 113 -6.33 14.23 -3.47
CA LEU A 113 -7.56 13.98 -4.23
C LEU A 113 -7.32 12.95 -5.33
N PHE A 114 -6.26 13.11 -6.13
CA PHE A 114 -5.93 12.16 -7.18
C PHE A 114 -5.68 10.77 -6.62
N ILE A 115 -4.87 10.64 -5.57
CA ILE A 115 -4.58 9.37 -4.89
C ILE A 115 -5.86 8.74 -4.32
N SER A 116 -6.70 9.53 -3.64
CA SER A 116 -7.98 9.06 -3.10
C SER A 116 -8.90 8.60 -4.22
N LEU A 117 -9.00 9.32 -5.34
CA LEU A 117 -9.76 8.89 -6.50
C LEU A 117 -9.22 7.57 -7.05
N THR A 118 -7.92 7.45 -7.32
CA THR A 118 -7.35 6.23 -7.92
C THR A 118 -7.38 5.02 -6.98
N THR A 119 -7.28 5.23 -5.67
CA THR A 119 -7.25 4.16 -4.65
C THR A 119 -8.65 3.75 -4.20
N LEU A 120 -9.56 4.71 -4.06
CA LEU A 120 -10.94 4.45 -3.63
C LEU A 120 -11.84 4.05 -4.79
N LEU A 121 -11.63 4.48 -6.05
CA LEU A 121 -12.46 4.05 -7.18
C LEU A 121 -12.67 2.53 -7.23
N PRO A 122 -11.61 1.69 -7.25
CA PRO A 122 -11.80 0.25 -7.35
C PRO A 122 -12.46 -0.36 -6.10
N GLY A 123 -12.20 0.19 -4.91
CA GLY A 123 -12.83 -0.27 -3.66
C GLY A 123 -14.30 0.16 -3.53
N LEU A 124 -14.62 1.36 -3.98
CA LEU A 124 -15.97 1.94 -3.94
C LEU A 124 -16.83 1.36 -5.07
N GLN A 125 -16.24 1.03 -6.23
CA GLN A 125 -16.88 0.28 -7.31
C GLN A 125 -17.24 -1.15 -6.87
N LEU A 126 -16.43 -1.77 -6.02
CA LEU A 126 -16.74 -3.07 -5.38
C LEU A 126 -17.86 -2.95 -4.32
N PHE A 127 -17.95 -1.82 -3.60
CA PHE A 127 -18.95 -1.58 -2.56
C PHE A 127 -20.31 -1.11 -3.09
N LEU A 128 -20.32 -0.21 -4.09
CA LEU A 128 -21.54 0.31 -4.74
C LEU A 128 -22.20 -0.68 -5.70
N MET A 129 -21.48 -1.70 -6.18
CA MET A 129 -22.08 -2.80 -6.96
C MET A 129 -22.19 -4.07 -6.12
N PRO A 130 -23.15 -4.15 -5.19
CA PRO A 130 -23.53 -5.41 -4.60
C PRO A 130 -24.27 -6.22 -5.68
N LYS A 131 -23.53 -7.12 -6.34
CA LYS A 131 -24.07 -8.33 -6.97
C LYS A 131 -24.96 -8.10 -8.22
N SER A 132 -24.34 -7.76 -9.36
CA SER A 132 -24.66 -8.32 -10.70
C SER A 132 -23.72 -7.69 -11.74
N SER A 133 -23.13 -8.49 -12.62
CA SER A 133 -22.17 -8.15 -13.69
C SER A 133 -20.66 -8.16 -13.36
N VAL A 134 -20.18 -9.27 -12.78
CA VAL A 134 -18.91 -9.86 -13.25
C VAL A 134 -19.19 -10.52 -14.61
N PHE A 135 -19.51 -9.71 -15.61
CA PHE A 135 -19.45 -10.12 -17.01
C PHE A 135 -18.15 -9.53 -17.57
N MET A 136 -17.07 -10.31 -17.39
CA MET A 136 -15.79 -10.21 -18.08
C MET A 136 -15.24 -8.80 -18.35
N ALA A 137 -14.36 -8.34 -17.46
CA ALA A 137 -13.10 -7.76 -17.92
C ALA A 137 -12.05 -8.89 -17.92
N GLN A 138 -12.07 -9.71 -18.98
CA GLN A 138 -10.93 -10.56 -19.32
C GLN A 138 -9.71 -9.64 -19.57
N CYS A 139 -8.56 -10.06 -19.05
CA CYS A 139 -7.30 -9.31 -18.98
C CYS A 139 -6.93 -8.54 -20.26
N PRO A 140 -6.48 -7.27 -20.17
CA PRO A 140 -5.95 -6.55 -21.30
C PRO A 140 -4.50 -7.03 -21.56
N TYR A 141 -4.36 -7.97 -22.49
CA TYR A 141 -3.13 -8.59 -23.04
C TYR A 141 -2.79 -10.01 -22.54
N LYS A 142 -3.69 -10.95 -22.84
CA LYS A 142 -3.25 -12.16 -23.55
C LYS A 142 -3.04 -11.78 -25.02
N SER A 143 -1.84 -11.97 -25.57
CA SER A 143 -1.60 -11.81 -27.01
C SER A 143 -1.92 -13.11 -27.78
N PRO A 144 -2.36 -13.02 -29.06
CA PRO A 144 -2.86 -14.17 -29.85
C PRO A 144 -1.83 -15.25 -30.22
N GLN A 145 -0.53 -15.05 -29.98
CA GLN A 145 0.52 -15.99 -30.39
C GLN A 145 0.79 -17.12 -29.36
N ALA A 146 0.34 -17.00 -28.11
CA ALA A 146 0.55 -18.07 -27.11
C ALA A 146 -0.32 -19.32 -27.36
N TRP A 147 -1.31 -19.23 -28.26
CA TRP A 147 -2.20 -20.33 -28.64
C TRP A 147 -1.58 -21.35 -29.60
N THR A 148 -0.35 -21.12 -30.12
CA THR A 148 0.22 -22.00 -31.16
C THR A 148 0.89 -23.28 -30.65
N PHE A 149 0.92 -23.52 -29.33
CA PHE A 149 1.46 -24.75 -28.74
C PHE A 149 0.40 -25.56 -28.01
N HIS A 150 -0.75 -25.67 -28.66
CA HIS A 150 -1.62 -26.82 -28.47
C HIS A 150 -0.95 -28.10 -29.00
#